data_AF-A0A1H3AWJ4-F1
#
_entry.id   AF-A0A1H3AWJ4-F1
#
_cell.length_a   1.000
_cell.length_b   1.000
_cell.length_c   1.000
_cell.angle_alpha   90.00
_cell.angle_beta   90.00
_cell.angle_gamma   90.00
#
_symmetry.space_group_name_H-M   'P 1'
#
loop_
_entity.id
_entity.type
_entity.pdbx_description
1 polymer ?
#
loop_
_entity_poly.entity_id
_entity_poly.type
_entity_poly.pdbx_seq_one_letter_code
_entity_poly.pdbx_strand_id
1 'polypeptide(L)'
;MLTPEQYLGVVAERVQRTGGRLNTVQIGPAVAVVGLFTESVMLSTMNYCVVAAATPEVNAAALYDFTGRATQHARANVMGTVGWTAASVVIAGLVSPRVYPDAAQVAMAKSSNQFGGETRMVAVDTTAGAMYAFVGGKFWGAAIQGSVNAKLTFCFPQPAEAYQQVQWQQQQQQPGWQGQPPQQPQGY
;
A
#
# COMPACT_ATOMS: atom_id res chain seq x y z
N MET A 1 12.32 15.26 4.57
CA MET A 1 11.31 15.01 3.52
C MET A 1 11.23 13.52 3.28
N LEU A 2 10.03 12.98 3.03
CA LEU A 2 9.85 11.55 2.79
C LEU A 2 10.16 11.22 1.32
N THR A 3 11.08 10.30 1.07
CA THR A 3 11.36 9.78 -0.29
C THR A 3 10.33 8.73 -0.70
N PRO A 4 10.08 8.53 -2.00
CA PRO A 4 9.23 7.44 -2.48
C PRO A 4 9.67 6.07 -1.97
N GLU A 5 10.97 5.80 -1.90
CA GLU A 5 11.54 4.53 -1.44
C GLU A 5 11.29 4.31 0.06
N GLN A 6 11.44 5.36 0.89
CA GLN A 6 11.08 5.30 2.31
C GLN A 6 9.59 5.03 2.50
N TYR A 7 8.73 5.68 1.70
CA TYR A 7 7.30 5.42 1.74
C TYR A 7 6.98 3.97 1.33
N LEU A 8 7.63 3.43 0.29
CA LEU A 8 7.48 2.03 -0.09
C LEU A 8 7.95 1.06 1.00
N GLY A 9 9.00 1.40 1.75
CA GLY A 9 9.42 0.65 2.94
C GLY A 9 8.30 0.56 3.99
N VAL A 10 7.57 1.66 4.21
CA VAL A 10 6.39 1.67 5.09
C VAL A 10 5.26 0.80 4.53
N VAL A 11 4.96 0.90 3.23
CA VAL A 11 3.94 0.04 2.57
C VAL A 11 4.29 -1.42 2.76
N ALA A 12 5.55 -1.80 2.48
CA ALA A 12 6.06 -3.16 2.61
C ALA A 12 5.84 -3.70 4.04
N GLU A 13 6.31 -2.96 5.05
CA GLU A 13 6.17 -3.36 6.44
C GLU A 13 4.70 -3.49 6.86
N ARG A 14 3.83 -2.57 6.43
CA ARG A 14 2.40 -2.66 6.76
C ARG A 14 1.74 -3.88 6.11
N VAL A 15 2.12 -4.24 4.89
CA VAL A 15 1.65 -5.51 4.30
C VAL A 15 2.14 -6.72 5.10
N GLN A 16 3.41 -6.74 5.54
CA GLN A 16 3.92 -7.81 6.41
C GLN A 16 3.17 -7.88 7.74
N ARG A 17 2.83 -6.75 8.36
CA ARG A 17 2.01 -6.69 9.58
C ARG A 17 0.60 -7.24 9.40
N THR A 18 0.11 -7.32 8.16
CA THR A 18 -1.15 -7.99 7.82
C THR A 18 -0.98 -9.51 7.66
N GLY A 19 0.21 -10.04 7.93
CA GLY A 19 0.57 -11.45 7.68
C GLY A 19 0.86 -11.74 6.22
N GLY A 20 1.07 -10.70 5.40
CA GLY A 20 1.27 -10.85 3.96
C GLY A 20 2.66 -11.32 3.59
N ARG A 21 2.73 -12.11 2.51
CA ARG A 21 3.99 -12.46 1.85
C ARG A 21 4.39 -11.31 0.94
N LEU A 22 5.60 -10.79 1.13
CA LEU A 22 6.18 -9.79 0.25
C LEU A 22 7.08 -10.43 -0.79
N ASN A 23 6.99 -9.90 -2.00
CA ASN A 23 7.92 -10.14 -3.09
C ASN A 23 8.27 -8.80 -3.74
N THR A 24 9.38 -8.78 -4.45
CA THR A 24 9.72 -7.69 -5.37
C THR A 24 9.62 -8.23 -6.79
N VAL A 25 8.82 -7.59 -7.63
CA VAL A 25 8.56 -8.06 -9.00
C VAL A 25 8.59 -6.89 -9.98
N GLN A 26 8.98 -7.18 -11.21
CA GLN A 26 8.92 -6.20 -12.29
C GLN A 26 7.49 -6.08 -12.81
N ILE A 27 6.90 -4.87 -12.75
CA ILE A 27 5.59 -4.54 -13.30
C ILE A 27 5.77 -3.43 -14.34
N GLY A 28 5.81 -3.82 -15.61
CA GLY A 28 6.15 -2.89 -16.70
C GLY A 28 7.58 -2.36 -16.50
N PRO A 29 7.80 -1.03 -16.54
CA PRO A 29 9.12 -0.45 -16.31
C PRO A 29 9.50 -0.33 -14.82
N ALA A 30 8.56 -0.52 -13.89
CA ALA A 30 8.79 -0.29 -12.47
C ALA A 30 9.07 -1.57 -11.70
N VAL A 31 10.05 -1.52 -10.80
CA VAL A 31 10.25 -2.54 -9.76
C VAL A 31 9.23 -2.28 -8.65
N ALA A 32 8.32 -3.22 -8.43
CA ALA A 32 7.22 -3.09 -7.49
C ALA A 32 7.40 -3.99 -6.27
N VAL A 33 7.04 -3.46 -5.10
CA VAL A 33 6.73 -4.26 -3.92
C VAL A 33 5.35 -4.88 -4.13
N VAL A 34 5.26 -6.20 -4.02
CA VAL A 34 4.01 -6.94 -4.14
C VAL A 34 3.77 -7.75 -2.89
N GLY A 35 2.63 -7.49 -2.26
CA GLY A 35 2.21 -8.13 -1.04
C GLY A 35 0.91 -8.90 -1.23
N LEU A 36 0.92 -10.16 -0.83
CA LEU A 36 -0.24 -11.07 -0.92
C LEU A 36 -0.67 -11.51 0.47
N PHE A 37 -1.95 -11.33 0.79
CA PHE A 37 -2.54 -11.81 2.04
C PHE A 37 -4.03 -12.12 1.87
N THR A 38 -4.57 -12.86 2.84
CA THR A 38 -5.97 -13.27 2.87
C THR A 38 -6.59 -12.86 4.19
N GLU A 39 -7.85 -12.45 4.15
CA GLU A 39 -8.65 -12.11 5.33
C GLU A 39 -10.03 -12.77 5.24
N SER A 40 -10.64 -13.07 6.38
CA SER A 40 -12.05 -13.50 6.45
C SER A 40 -12.92 -12.31 6.82
N VAL A 41 -13.88 -11.97 5.96
CA VAL A 41 -14.83 -10.88 6.16
C VAL A 41 -16.24 -11.44 6.04
N MET A 42 -17.00 -11.40 7.14
CA MET A 42 -18.39 -11.91 7.15
C MET A 42 -18.52 -13.33 6.58
N LEU A 43 -17.66 -14.26 7.01
CA LEU A 43 -17.57 -15.65 6.54
C LEU A 43 -17.11 -15.81 5.07
N SER A 44 -16.76 -14.72 4.39
CA SER A 44 -16.21 -14.74 3.04
C SER A 44 -14.69 -14.58 3.06
N THR A 45 -13.98 -15.40 2.32
CA THR A 45 -12.53 -15.25 2.12
C THR A 45 -12.26 -14.13 1.11
N MET A 46 -11.42 -13.17 1.50
CA MET A 46 -10.94 -12.09 0.67
C MET A 46 -9.43 -12.20 0.44
N ASN A 47 -9.01 -12.24 -0.81
CA ASN A 47 -7.60 -12.21 -1.17
C ASN A 47 -7.21 -10.80 -1.58
N TYR A 48 -6.16 -10.27 -0.98
CA TYR A 48 -5.61 -8.96 -1.27
C TYR A 48 -4.26 -9.09 -1.98
N CYS A 49 -4.11 -8.34 -3.06
CA CYS A 49 -2.85 -8.11 -3.75
C CYS A 49 -2.54 -6.61 -3.73
N VAL A 50 -1.59 -6.22 -2.88
CA VAL A 50 -1.08 -4.86 -2.81
C VAL A 50 0.14 -4.77 -3.70
N VAL A 51 0.13 -3.87 -4.67
CA VAL A 51 1.24 -3.64 -5.61
C VAL A 51 1.61 -2.17 -5.51
N ALA A 52 2.86 -1.86 -5.16
CA ALA A 52 3.32 -0.49 -5.01
C ALA A 52 4.67 -0.29 -5.68
N ALA A 53 4.84 0.78 -6.44
CA ALA A 53 6.11 1.13 -7.06
C ALA A 53 6.41 2.63 -7.00
N ALA A 54 7.69 2.97 -7.04
CA ALA A 54 8.15 4.34 -7.09
C ALA A 54 8.33 4.76 -8.56
N THR A 55 7.98 6.01 -8.86
CA THR A 55 8.19 6.62 -10.17
C THR A 55 8.52 8.11 -9.99
N PRO A 56 9.31 8.72 -10.89
CA PRO A 56 9.64 10.15 -10.77
C PRO A 56 8.42 11.08 -10.84
N GLU A 57 7.39 10.67 -11.59
CA GLU A 57 6.13 11.40 -11.75
C GLU A 57 4.96 10.46 -12.05
N VAL A 58 3.75 10.88 -11.69
CA VAL A 58 2.51 10.12 -11.95
C VAL A 58 1.50 11.01 -12.68
N ASN A 59 1.20 10.67 -13.92
CA ASN A 59 0.05 11.17 -14.69
C ASN A 59 -1.02 10.06 -14.83
N ALA A 60 -2.18 10.38 -15.38
CA ALA A 60 -3.28 9.41 -15.49
C ALA A 60 -2.90 8.19 -16.33
N ALA A 61 -2.19 8.39 -17.44
CA ALA A 61 -1.78 7.30 -18.34
C ALA A 61 -0.86 6.28 -17.64
N ALA A 62 0.14 6.77 -16.91
CA ALA A 62 1.05 5.93 -16.13
C ALA A 62 0.29 5.15 -15.04
N LEU A 63 -0.66 5.80 -14.36
CA LEU A 63 -1.45 5.14 -13.32
C LEU A 63 -2.38 4.06 -13.88
N TYR A 64 -3.02 4.31 -15.03
CA TYR A 64 -3.84 3.30 -15.72
C TYR A 64 -3.01 2.11 -16.20
N ASP A 65 -1.88 2.36 -16.87
CA ASP A 65 -1.01 1.28 -17.37
C ASP A 65 -0.47 0.42 -16.23
N PHE A 66 0.08 1.05 -15.18
CA PHE A 66 0.59 0.34 -14.02
C PHE A 66 -0.51 -0.48 -13.34
N THR A 67 -1.69 0.10 -13.14
CA THR A 67 -2.83 -0.60 -12.54
C THR A 67 -3.28 -1.78 -13.39
N GLY A 68 -3.34 -1.63 -14.71
CA GLY A 68 -3.68 -2.72 -15.64
C GLY A 68 -2.70 -3.89 -15.51
N ARG A 69 -1.40 -3.61 -15.49
CA ARG A 69 -0.34 -4.62 -15.33
C ARG A 69 -0.36 -5.26 -13.94
N ALA A 70 -0.57 -4.48 -12.89
CA ALA A 70 -0.71 -4.97 -11.52
C ALA A 70 -1.89 -5.94 -11.39
N THR A 71 -3.04 -5.61 -12.00
CA THR A 71 -4.21 -6.49 -12.04
C THR A 71 -3.95 -7.76 -12.83
N GLN A 72 -3.26 -7.69 -13.97
CA GLN A 72 -2.85 -8.88 -14.72
C GLN A 72 -1.92 -9.78 -13.91
N HIS A 73 -0.93 -9.19 -13.22
CA HIS A 73 -0.03 -9.92 -12.33
C HIS A 73 -0.79 -10.59 -11.19
N ALA A 74 -1.72 -9.87 -10.54
CA ALA A 74 -2.55 -10.41 -9.48
C ALA A 74 -3.43 -11.57 -9.98
N ARG A 75 -4.03 -11.46 -11.17
CA ARG A 75 -4.81 -12.55 -11.78
C ARG A 75 -3.99 -13.81 -11.97
N ALA A 76 -2.77 -13.68 -12.48
CA ALA A 76 -1.88 -14.81 -12.73
C ALA A 76 -1.41 -15.51 -11.45
N ASN A 77 -1.30 -14.78 -10.32
CA ASN A 77 -0.67 -15.29 -9.09
C ASN A 77 -1.63 -15.50 -7.90
N VAL A 78 -2.81 -14.89 -7.95
CA VAL A 78 -3.82 -14.90 -6.87
C VAL A 78 -5.11 -15.58 -7.33
N MET A 79 -5.61 -15.24 -8.52
CA MET A 79 -6.87 -15.82 -9.03
C MET A 79 -6.71 -17.21 -9.65
N GLY A 80 -5.50 -17.60 -10.06
CA GLY A 80 -5.21 -18.96 -10.55
C GLY A 80 -5.07 -20.01 -9.46
N THR A 81 -4.93 -19.59 -8.20
CA THR A 81 -4.52 -20.45 -7.06
C THR A 81 -5.65 -20.74 -6.09
N VAL A 82 -6.71 -19.92 -6.10
CA VAL A 82 -7.80 -19.97 -5.13
C VAL A 82 -9.10 -20.13 -5.90
N GLY A 83 -9.89 -21.14 -5.56
CA GLY A 83 -11.15 -21.45 -6.23
C GLY A 83 -12.05 -20.22 -6.39
N TRP A 84 -12.93 -20.27 -7.39
CA TRP A 84 -13.87 -19.22 -7.84
C TRP A 84 -14.78 -18.57 -6.76
N THR A 85 -14.64 -18.95 -5.49
CA THR A 85 -15.47 -18.55 -4.36
C THR A 85 -14.89 -17.41 -3.51
N ALA A 86 -13.62 -17.01 -3.70
CA ALA A 86 -13.01 -15.93 -2.93
C ALA A 86 -12.99 -14.60 -3.69
N ALA A 87 -13.42 -13.52 -3.04
CA ALA A 87 -13.33 -12.17 -3.60
C ALA A 87 -11.85 -11.76 -3.69
N SER A 88 -11.41 -11.27 -4.85
CA SER A 88 -10.04 -10.81 -5.06
C SER A 88 -9.99 -9.30 -5.19
N VAL A 89 -9.11 -8.66 -4.43
CA VAL A 89 -8.92 -7.21 -4.37
C VAL A 89 -7.49 -6.89 -4.72
N VAL A 90 -7.30 -6.04 -5.73
CA VAL A 90 -6.00 -5.51 -6.13
C VAL A 90 -5.94 -4.04 -5.72
N ILE A 91 -4.91 -3.65 -5.01
CA ILE A 91 -4.65 -2.26 -4.64
C ILE A 91 -3.32 -1.88 -5.30
N ALA A 92 -3.38 -1.11 -6.38
CA ALA A 92 -2.23 -0.73 -7.19
C ALA A 92 -1.88 0.74 -6.94
N GLY A 93 -0.68 0.97 -6.42
CA GLY A 93 -0.20 2.29 -6.01
C GLY A 93 1.07 2.74 -6.73
N LEU A 94 1.07 3.96 -7.23
CA LEU A 94 2.30 4.65 -7.63
C LEU A 94 2.65 5.72 -6.60
N VAL A 95 3.92 5.74 -6.18
CA VAL A 95 4.46 6.68 -5.21
C VAL A 95 5.47 7.58 -5.93
N SER A 96 5.33 8.88 -5.76
CA SER A 96 6.12 9.85 -6.50
C SER A 96 6.30 11.15 -5.72
N PRO A 97 7.38 11.91 -5.97
CA PRO A 97 7.50 13.30 -5.51
C PRO A 97 6.51 14.25 -6.18
N ARG A 98 5.86 13.82 -7.28
CA ARG A 98 4.89 14.62 -8.03
C ARG A 98 3.76 13.77 -8.60
N VAL A 99 2.53 14.11 -8.25
CA VAL A 99 1.31 13.57 -8.86
C VAL A 99 0.58 14.69 -9.61
N TYR A 100 0.32 14.47 -10.90
CA TYR A 100 -0.43 15.43 -11.71
C TYR A 100 -1.93 15.39 -11.35
N PRO A 101 -2.66 16.50 -11.54
CA PRO A 101 -4.09 16.57 -11.18
C PRO A 101 -4.96 15.52 -11.87
N ASP A 102 -4.63 15.13 -13.10
CA ASP A 102 -5.33 14.08 -13.86
C ASP A 102 -5.18 12.71 -13.18
N ALA A 103 -3.98 12.36 -12.71
CA ALA A 103 -3.72 11.15 -11.94
C ALA A 103 -4.50 11.13 -10.61
N ALA A 104 -4.47 12.25 -9.89
CA ALA A 104 -5.20 12.38 -8.64
C ALA A 104 -6.72 12.18 -8.85
N GLN A 105 -7.28 12.80 -9.90
CA GLN A 105 -8.69 12.65 -10.25
C GLN A 105 -9.07 11.19 -10.56
N VAL A 106 -8.27 10.49 -11.38
CA VAL A 106 -8.59 9.09 -11.72
C VAL A 106 -8.39 8.15 -10.53
N ALA A 107 -7.41 8.41 -9.66
CA ALA A 107 -7.21 7.63 -8.44
C ALA A 107 -8.39 7.77 -7.47
N MET A 108 -8.97 8.97 -7.36
CA MET A 108 -10.14 9.27 -6.53
C MET A 108 -11.48 8.91 -7.21
N ALA A 109 -11.48 8.63 -8.51
CA ALA A 109 -12.69 8.26 -9.22
C ALA A 109 -13.22 6.91 -8.73
N LYS A 110 -14.56 6.78 -8.72
CA LYS A 110 -15.21 5.51 -8.39
C LYS A 110 -14.76 4.44 -9.37
N SER A 111 -14.03 3.44 -8.86
CA SER A 111 -13.54 2.33 -9.69
C SER A 111 -14.70 1.53 -10.26
N SER A 112 -14.62 1.11 -11.53
CA SER A 112 -15.59 0.18 -12.11
C SER A 112 -15.44 -1.20 -11.48
N ASN A 113 -16.54 -1.94 -11.34
CA ASN A 113 -16.48 -3.35 -10.96
C ASN A 113 -15.90 -4.13 -12.15
N GLN A 114 -14.85 -4.91 -11.92
CA GLN A 114 -14.41 -5.90 -12.90
C GLN A 114 -15.00 -7.26 -12.52
N PHE A 115 -15.36 -8.06 -13.53
CA PHE A 115 -15.88 -9.40 -13.29
C PHE A 115 -14.82 -10.23 -12.52
N GLY A 116 -15.20 -10.80 -11.37
CA GLY A 116 -14.32 -11.63 -10.54
C GLY A 116 -13.34 -10.88 -9.62
N GLY A 117 -13.39 -9.55 -9.51
CA GLY A 117 -12.53 -8.84 -8.54
C GLY A 117 -12.67 -7.32 -8.54
N GLU A 118 -12.07 -6.69 -7.53
CA GLU A 118 -12.01 -5.25 -7.38
C GLU A 118 -10.58 -4.74 -7.58
N THR A 119 -10.41 -3.65 -8.33
CA THR A 119 -9.12 -2.96 -8.43
C THR A 119 -9.25 -1.53 -7.91
N ARG A 120 -8.36 -1.14 -7.01
CA ARG A 120 -8.22 0.20 -6.45
C ARG A 120 -6.94 0.84 -6.96
N MET A 121 -7.05 2.05 -7.47
CA MET A 121 -5.90 2.88 -7.84
C MET A 121 -5.51 3.74 -6.66
N VAL A 122 -4.20 3.89 -6.45
CA VAL A 122 -3.62 4.79 -5.46
C VAL A 122 -2.53 5.62 -6.13
N ALA A 123 -2.55 6.92 -5.91
CA ALA A 123 -1.43 7.80 -6.23
C ALA A 123 -0.97 8.50 -4.95
N VAL A 124 0.33 8.48 -4.68
CA VAL A 124 0.90 9.11 -3.49
C VAL A 124 1.87 10.19 -3.94
N ASP A 125 1.63 11.42 -3.49
CA ASP A 125 2.53 12.56 -3.65
C ASP A 125 3.29 12.78 -2.34
N THR A 126 4.58 12.44 -2.32
CA THR A 126 5.41 12.57 -1.13
C THR A 126 5.85 14.01 -0.85
N THR A 127 5.75 14.91 -1.84
CA THR A 127 6.09 16.33 -1.70
C THR A 127 4.89 17.13 -1.22
N ALA A 128 3.73 16.94 -1.86
CA ALA A 128 2.48 17.56 -1.46
C ALA A 128 1.90 16.93 -0.18
N GLY A 129 2.40 15.76 0.22
CA GLY A 129 1.99 15.08 1.44
C GLY A 129 0.59 14.47 1.35
N ALA A 130 0.17 14.05 0.16
CA ALA A 130 -1.18 13.58 -0.10
C ALA A 130 -1.20 12.15 -0.66
N MET A 131 -2.16 11.35 -0.21
CA MET A 131 -2.56 10.09 -0.85
C MET A 131 -3.94 10.26 -1.51
N TYR A 132 -4.01 9.93 -2.79
CA TYR A 132 -5.22 9.98 -3.60
C TYR A 132 -5.70 8.55 -3.88
N ALA A 133 -6.92 8.25 -3.44
CA ALA A 133 -7.59 6.99 -3.73
C ALA A 133 -9.10 7.14 -3.50
N PHE A 134 -9.90 6.31 -4.19
CA PHE A 134 -11.32 6.22 -3.90
C PHE A 134 -11.57 5.34 -2.66
N VAL A 135 -12.17 5.94 -1.64
CA VAL A 135 -12.59 5.29 -0.38
C VAL A 135 -14.11 5.29 -0.18
N GLY A 136 -14.88 5.45 -1.25
CA GLY A 136 -16.34 5.42 -1.19
C GLY A 136 -16.93 4.00 -1.23
N GLY A 137 -18.26 3.93 -1.12
CA GLY A 137 -19.01 2.67 -1.24
C GLY A 137 -19.25 2.22 -2.68
N LYS A 138 -19.34 0.90 -2.89
CA LYS A 138 -19.77 0.26 -4.14
C LYS A 138 -20.91 -0.74 -3.90
N PHE A 139 -21.35 -1.43 -4.95
CA PHE A 139 -22.38 -2.48 -4.92
C PHE A 139 -22.01 -3.75 -4.14
N TRP A 140 -20.75 -3.90 -3.70
CA TRP A 140 -20.40 -4.94 -2.72
C TRP A 140 -20.91 -4.52 -1.34
N GLY A 141 -21.49 -5.44 -0.56
CA GLY A 141 -22.08 -5.12 0.73
C GLY A 141 -21.17 -4.25 1.63
N ALA A 142 -21.77 -3.38 2.45
CA ALA A 142 -21.07 -2.37 3.24
C ALA A 142 -19.87 -2.91 4.05
N ALA A 143 -19.97 -4.12 4.59
CA ALA A 143 -18.88 -4.77 5.35
C ALA A 143 -17.65 -5.08 4.48
N ILE A 144 -17.84 -5.57 3.25
CA ILE A 144 -16.75 -5.87 2.31
C ILE A 144 -16.07 -4.57 1.89
N GLN A 145 -16.85 -3.55 1.53
CA GLN A 145 -16.30 -2.25 1.15
C GLN A 145 -15.56 -1.57 2.30
N GLY A 146 -16.08 -1.70 3.54
CA GLY A 146 -15.40 -1.25 4.75
C GLY A 146 -14.04 -1.93 4.93
N SER A 147 -13.97 -3.26 4.78
CA SER A 147 -12.71 -4.00 4.85
C SER A 147 -11.73 -3.57 3.75
N VAL A 148 -12.18 -3.44 2.50
CA VAL A 148 -11.33 -2.97 1.39
C VAL A 148 -10.75 -1.59 1.67
N ASN A 149 -11.59 -0.65 2.12
CA ASN A 149 -11.15 0.72 2.39
C ASN A 149 -10.19 0.75 3.59
N ALA A 150 -10.45 -0.04 4.63
CA ALA A 150 -9.54 -0.18 5.77
C ALA A 150 -8.19 -0.76 5.36
N LYS A 151 -8.14 -1.77 4.50
CA LYS A 151 -6.87 -2.33 4.00
C LYS A 151 -6.14 -1.38 3.08
N LEU A 152 -6.87 -0.62 2.24
CA LEU A 152 -6.29 0.40 1.40
C LEU A 152 -5.59 1.47 2.24
N THR A 153 -6.29 2.08 3.19
CA THR A 153 -5.73 3.17 4.02
C THR A 153 -4.66 2.66 4.99
N PHE A 154 -4.78 1.41 5.45
CA PHE A 154 -3.74 0.79 6.23
C PHE A 154 -2.46 0.59 5.40
N CYS A 155 -2.54 -0.04 4.23
CA CYS A 155 -1.36 -0.35 3.42
C CYS A 155 -0.74 0.91 2.79
N PHE A 156 -1.56 1.89 2.41
CA PHE A 156 -1.14 3.18 1.87
C PHE A 156 -1.50 4.32 2.84
N PRO A 157 -0.68 4.54 3.89
CA PRO A 157 -0.88 5.66 4.81
C PRO A 157 -0.84 7.03 4.14
N GLN A 158 -1.35 8.06 4.80
CA GLN A 158 -0.99 9.41 4.43
C GLN A 158 0.53 9.63 4.58
N PRO A 159 1.20 10.38 3.68
CA PRO A 159 2.65 10.60 3.76
C PRO A 159 3.14 11.14 5.10
N ALA A 160 2.33 11.94 5.80
CA ALA A 160 2.65 12.43 7.14
C ALA A 160 2.79 11.27 8.17
N GLU A 161 1.90 10.28 8.12
CA GLU A 161 1.96 9.09 8.98
C GLU A 161 3.16 8.21 8.62
N ALA A 162 3.41 8.02 7.33
CA ALA A 162 4.59 7.27 6.87
C ALA A 162 5.89 7.93 7.32
N TYR A 163 5.96 9.26 7.25
CA TYR A 163 7.11 10.02 7.74
C TYR A 163 7.35 9.82 9.24
N GLN A 164 6.29 9.89 10.05
CA GLN A 164 6.39 9.64 11.50
C GLN A 164 6.91 8.22 11.79
N GLN A 165 6.40 7.22 11.07
CA GLN A 165 6.85 5.82 11.20
C GLN A 165 8.33 5.66 10.88
N VAL A 166 8.80 6.27 9.78
CA VAL A 166 10.22 6.26 9.38
C VAL A 166 11.09 6.94 10.44
N GLN A 167 10.67 8.09 10.98
CA GLN A 167 11.41 8.78 12.04
C GLN A 167 11.53 7.93 13.31
N TRP A 168 10.45 7.28 13.73
CA TRP A 168 10.44 6.40 14.90
C TRP A 168 11.36 5.18 14.73
N GLN A 169 11.45 4.63 13.52
CA GLN A 169 12.36 3.52 13.21
C GLN A 169 13.83 3.94 13.24
N GLN A 170 14.14 5.11 12.68
CA GLN A 170 15.50 5.66 12.70
C GLN A 170 15.98 5.91 14.14
N GLN A 171 15.09 6.36 15.04
CA GLN A 171 15.44 6.56 16.45
C GLN A 171 15.77 5.26 17.17
N GLN A 172 15.07 4.16 16.88
CA GLN A 172 15.36 2.85 17.46
C GLN A 172 16.64 2.21 16.92
N GLN A 173 17.01 2.51 15.68
CA GLN A 173 18.21 1.96 15.05
C GLN A 173 19.50 2.69 15.48
N GLN A 174 19.44 3.75 16.29
CA GLN A 174 20.63 4.40 16.82
C GLN A 174 21.27 3.56 17.96
N PRO A 175 22.50 3.03 17.77
CA PRO A 175 23.22 2.31 18.81
C PRO A 175 23.82 3.34 19.79
N GLY A 176 23.04 3.72 20.81
CA GLY A 176 23.50 4.71 21.80
C GLY A 176 22.65 4.84 23.06
N TRP A 177 21.43 4.28 23.08
CA TRP A 177 20.55 4.31 24.26
C TRP A 177 20.68 3.11 25.19
N GLN A 178 21.80 2.38 25.15
CA GLN A 178 22.19 1.54 26.28
C GLN A 178 22.67 2.48 27.38
N GLY A 179 21.75 2.86 28.26
CA GLY A 179 22.01 3.73 29.40
C GLY A 179 23.24 3.26 30.18
N GLN A 180 24.22 4.15 30.33
CA GLN A 180 25.21 4.02 31.38
C GLN A 180 24.44 3.92 32.72
N PRO A 181 24.65 2.87 33.53
CA PRO A 181 24.08 2.85 34.87
C PRO A 181 24.62 4.08 35.63
N PRO A 182 23.77 4.78 36.41
CA PRO A 182 24.23 5.92 37.20
C PRO A 182 25.34 5.46 38.14
N GLN A 183 26.53 6.04 37.98
CA GLN A 183 27.62 5.89 38.96
C GLN A 183 27.11 6.42 40.30
N GLN A 184 26.93 5.51 41.26
CA GLN A 184 26.64 5.88 42.64
C GLN A 184 27.83 6.71 43.16
N PRO A 185 27.60 7.87 43.81
CA PRO A 185 28.68 8.60 44.44
C PRO A 185 29.20 7.78 45.62
N GLN A 186 30.44 7.30 45.54
CA GLN A 186 31.20 6.85 46.71
C GLN A 186 31.55 8.08 47.55
N GLY A 187 31.02 8.15 48.76
CA GLY A 187 31.34 9.22 49.70
C GLY A 187 31.11 8.83 51.16
N TYR A 188 32.23 8.48 51.80
CA TYR A 188 32.62 8.50 53.23
C TYR A 188 31.68 7.97 54.31
#